data_AF-A0A8S3URU1-F1
#
_entry.id   AF-A0A8S3URU1-F1
#
_cell.length_a   1.000
_cell.length_b   1.000
_cell.length_c   1.000
_cell.angle_alpha   90.00
_cell.angle_beta   90.00
_cell.angle_gamma   90.00
#
_symmetry.space_group_name_H-M   'P 1'
#
loop_
_entity.id
_entity.type
_entity.pdbx_description
1 polymer ?
#
loop_
_entity_poly.entity_id
_entity_poly.type
_entity_poly.pdbx_seq_one_letter_code
_entity_poly.pdbx_strand_id
1 'polypeptide(L)'
;MKRNNSQGRQYSEGKALGDDLRGLIVHELKESGVHVGNSIPKGIAPKVAEKYKITKQTVHNIWKKYNEDLSVSRRPCAGGRPRKYGIDEIEFVNVLKTERPSVEQNTLRDQLLQYSAISSISTSTVSRIITNELKMTYKRIAHYKKNRFTVRNLQYTQQFLNYVSNKDPFTLKFMDEMGVKLVDGQPVYGHSRKGTPCVEITRYDPHANFTASVRQW
;
A
#
# COMPACT_ATOMS: atom_id res chain seq x y z
N MET A 1 14.39 -29.20 9.69
CA MET A 1 15.11 -30.49 9.78
C MET A 1 15.17 -31.14 8.42
N LYS A 2 16.30 -31.74 8.05
CA LYS A 2 16.43 -32.51 6.81
C LYS A 2 16.00 -33.96 7.09
N ARG A 3 15.11 -34.51 6.26
CA ARG A 3 14.62 -35.89 6.35
C ARG A 3 15.05 -36.68 5.12
N ASN A 4 15.11 -38.00 5.25
CA ASN A 4 15.36 -38.90 4.13
C ASN A 4 14.04 -39.50 3.66
N ASN A 5 13.83 -39.55 2.34
CA ASN A 5 12.69 -40.27 1.78
C ASN A 5 13.01 -41.78 1.66
N SER A 6 12.00 -42.57 1.28
CA SER A 6 12.14 -44.03 1.05
C SER A 6 13.08 -44.41 -0.12
N GLN A 7 13.63 -43.45 -0.84
CA GLN A 7 14.57 -43.64 -1.95
C GLN A 7 15.97 -43.08 -1.61
N GLY A 8 16.20 -42.72 -0.34
CA GLY A 8 17.51 -42.28 0.15
C GLY A 8 17.88 -40.83 -0.15
N ARG A 9 16.97 -40.01 -0.70
CA ARG A 9 17.22 -38.58 -0.92
C ARG A 9 16.88 -37.75 0.30
N GLN A 10 17.82 -36.88 0.65
CA GLN A 10 17.63 -35.89 1.68
C GLN A 10 16.75 -34.72 1.16
N TYR A 11 15.70 -34.38 1.89
CA TYR A 11 14.79 -33.29 1.56
C TYR A 11 14.47 -32.44 2.79
N SER A 12 13.97 -31.22 2.55
CA SER A 12 13.49 -30.33 3.61
C SER A 12 11.97 -30.37 3.62
N GLU A 13 11.38 -30.74 4.76
CA GLU A 13 9.93 -30.74 4.93
C GLU A 13 9.35 -29.34 4.70
N GLY A 14 8.19 -29.26 4.03
CA GLY A 14 7.55 -28.00 3.65
C GLY A 14 8.20 -27.25 2.49
N LYS A 15 9.37 -27.68 1.98
CA LYS A 15 10.01 -27.09 0.80
C LYS A 15 9.74 -27.93 -0.45
N ALA A 16 9.23 -27.27 -1.49
CA ALA A 16 9.04 -27.88 -2.79
C ALA A 16 10.37 -28.23 -3.47
N LEU A 17 10.34 -29.23 -4.33
CA LEU A 17 11.46 -29.63 -5.20
C LEU A 17 11.85 -28.46 -6.12
N GLY A 18 13.16 -28.26 -6.35
CA GLY A 18 13.66 -27.20 -7.23
C GLY A 18 13.15 -27.33 -8.66
N ASP A 19 12.99 -26.19 -9.35
CA ASP A 19 12.41 -26.13 -10.68
C ASP A 19 13.28 -26.88 -11.72
N ASP A 20 14.61 -26.83 -11.60
CA ASP A 20 15.54 -27.55 -12.48
C ASP A 20 15.29 -29.06 -12.48
N LEU A 21 15.16 -29.64 -11.28
CA LEU A 21 14.97 -31.08 -11.14
C LEU A 21 13.56 -31.50 -11.54
N ARG A 22 12.55 -30.63 -11.37
CA ARG A 22 11.21 -30.84 -11.94
C ARG A 22 11.28 -30.84 -13.47
N GLY A 23 12.12 -29.99 -14.06
CA GLY A 23 12.34 -29.93 -15.51
C GLY A 23 12.96 -31.20 -16.06
N LEU A 24 14.01 -31.70 -15.39
CA LEU A 24 14.65 -32.98 -15.74
C LEU A 24 13.66 -34.17 -15.69
N ILE A 25 12.81 -34.22 -14.67
CA ILE A 25 11.77 -35.26 -14.55
C ILE A 25 10.79 -35.18 -15.72
N VAL A 26 10.32 -33.98 -16.07
CA VAL A 26 9.37 -33.79 -17.19
C VAL A 26 10.04 -34.14 -18.53
N HIS A 27 11.30 -33.76 -18.73
CA HIS A 27 12.07 -34.10 -19.92
C HIS A 27 12.20 -35.62 -20.09
N GLU A 28 12.60 -36.32 -19.04
CA GLU A 28 12.80 -37.76 -19.09
C GLU A 28 11.49 -38.55 -19.25
N LEU A 29 10.38 -38.04 -18.70
CA LEU A 29 9.06 -38.60 -18.97
C LEU A 29 8.68 -38.45 -20.45
N LYS A 30 8.97 -37.31 -21.07
CA LYS A 30 8.74 -37.11 -22.51
C LYS A 30 9.61 -38.04 -23.37
N GLU A 31 10.90 -38.17 -23.04
CA GLU A 31 11.82 -39.10 -23.73
C GLU A 31 11.37 -40.56 -23.58
N SER A 32 10.77 -40.91 -22.45
CA SER A 32 10.20 -42.25 -22.21
C SER A 32 8.86 -42.49 -22.90
N GLY A 33 8.40 -41.57 -23.76
CA GLY A 33 7.15 -41.70 -24.53
C GLY A 33 5.89 -41.23 -23.80
N VAL A 34 6.01 -40.46 -22.71
CA VAL A 34 4.85 -39.88 -22.04
C VAL A 34 4.48 -38.53 -22.68
N HIS A 35 3.32 -38.49 -23.31
CA HIS A 35 2.80 -37.28 -23.96
C HIS A 35 1.90 -36.46 -23.04
N VAL A 36 1.90 -35.14 -23.26
CA VAL A 36 1.05 -34.20 -22.53
C VAL A 36 -0.42 -34.59 -22.67
N GLY A 37 -1.16 -34.54 -21.58
CA GLY A 37 -2.57 -34.97 -21.52
C GLY A 37 -2.77 -36.44 -21.16
N ASN A 38 -1.73 -37.27 -21.30
CA ASN A 38 -1.80 -38.68 -20.91
C ASN A 38 -1.32 -38.91 -19.47
N SER A 39 -1.90 -39.94 -18.84
CA SER A 39 -1.37 -40.50 -17.59
C SER A 39 -0.06 -41.24 -17.85
N ILE A 40 0.82 -41.30 -16.85
CA ILE A 40 2.11 -42.00 -16.96
C ILE A 40 1.84 -43.51 -17.12
N PRO A 41 2.36 -44.17 -18.17
CA PRO A 41 2.28 -45.62 -18.33
C PRO A 41 2.90 -46.40 -17.15
N LYS A 42 2.38 -47.60 -16.89
CA LYS A 42 2.89 -48.48 -15.84
C LYS A 42 4.39 -48.78 -16.07
N GLY A 43 5.18 -48.73 -15.00
CA GLY A 43 6.61 -49.07 -15.03
C GLY A 43 7.56 -47.89 -15.30
N ILE A 44 7.11 -46.78 -15.91
CA ILE A 44 7.96 -45.61 -16.18
C ILE A 44 8.19 -44.78 -14.91
N ALA A 45 7.12 -44.43 -14.19
CA ALA A 45 7.23 -43.64 -12.96
C ALA A 45 8.16 -44.26 -11.88
N PRO A 46 8.17 -45.59 -11.64
CA PRO A 46 9.16 -46.25 -10.79
C PRO A 46 10.61 -46.02 -11.22
N LYS A 47 10.92 -46.15 -12.51
CA LYS A 47 12.28 -45.97 -13.04
C LYS A 47 12.78 -44.54 -12.85
N VAL A 48 11.94 -43.56 -13.16
CA VAL A 48 12.23 -42.13 -12.96
C VAL A 48 12.38 -41.81 -11.47
N ALA A 49 11.53 -42.38 -10.63
CA ALA A 49 11.59 -42.21 -9.18
C ALA A 49 12.91 -42.72 -8.58
N GLU A 50 13.35 -43.91 -9.00
CA GLU A 50 14.62 -44.51 -8.58
C GLU A 50 15.83 -43.68 -9.04
N LYS A 51 15.86 -43.29 -10.32
CA LYS A 51 16.94 -42.48 -10.91
C LYS A 51 17.15 -41.15 -10.19
N TYR A 52 16.06 -40.42 -9.91
CA TYR A 52 16.13 -39.12 -9.23
C TYR A 52 16.01 -39.22 -7.70
N LYS A 53 15.95 -40.44 -7.16
CA LYS A 53 15.77 -40.76 -5.73
C LYS A 53 14.59 -40.01 -5.12
N ILE A 54 13.46 -39.93 -5.81
CA ILE A 54 12.23 -39.27 -5.34
C ILE A 54 11.09 -40.28 -5.24
N THR A 55 10.04 -39.98 -4.48
CA THR A 55 8.92 -40.92 -4.37
C THR A 55 8.13 -40.96 -5.68
N LYS A 56 7.58 -42.13 -6.02
CA LYS A 56 6.71 -42.34 -7.20
C LYS A 56 5.53 -41.35 -7.23
N GLN A 57 5.01 -41.00 -6.05
CA GLN A 57 3.94 -40.02 -5.89
C GLN A 57 4.38 -38.61 -6.31
N THR A 58 5.61 -38.21 -5.98
CA THR A 58 6.15 -36.90 -6.39
C THR A 58 6.25 -36.81 -7.92
N VAL A 59 6.69 -37.87 -8.60
CA VAL A 59 6.71 -37.94 -10.08
C VAL A 59 5.32 -37.74 -10.67
N HIS A 60 4.33 -38.48 -10.17
CA HIS A 60 2.93 -38.34 -10.61
C HIS A 60 2.39 -36.94 -10.38
N ASN A 61 2.62 -36.35 -9.20
CA ASN A 61 2.15 -35.00 -8.88
C ASN A 61 2.83 -33.94 -9.76
N ILE A 62 4.12 -34.09 -10.08
CA ILE A 62 4.82 -33.20 -11.00
C ILE A 62 4.23 -33.30 -12.40
N TRP A 63 4.02 -34.52 -12.91
CA TRP A 63 3.47 -34.74 -14.24
C TRP A 63 2.02 -34.27 -14.37
N LYS A 64 1.16 -34.61 -13.40
CA LYS A 64 -0.22 -34.14 -13.36
C LYS A 64 -0.28 -32.62 -13.41
N LYS A 65 0.56 -31.95 -12.61
CA LYS A 65 0.64 -30.49 -12.61
C LYS A 65 1.16 -29.95 -13.95
N TYR A 66 2.17 -30.58 -14.54
CA TYR A 66 2.69 -30.19 -15.84
C TYR A 66 1.62 -30.31 -16.93
N ASN A 67 0.74 -31.32 -16.87
CA ASN A 67 -0.39 -31.45 -17.76
C ASN A 67 -1.45 -30.33 -17.57
N GLU A 68 -1.67 -29.87 -16.34
CA GLU A 68 -2.62 -28.78 -16.04
C GLU A 68 -2.10 -27.39 -16.45
N ASP A 69 -0.87 -27.05 -16.04
CA ASP A 69 -0.34 -25.69 -16.15
C ASP A 69 0.60 -25.49 -17.36
N LEU A 70 0.99 -26.58 -18.04
CA LEU A 70 2.08 -26.64 -19.03
C LEU A 70 3.40 -26.03 -18.52
N SER A 71 3.55 -25.96 -17.19
CA SER A 71 4.66 -25.30 -16.52
C SER A 71 5.31 -26.19 -15.48
N VAL A 72 6.64 -26.16 -15.49
CA VAL A 72 7.49 -26.87 -14.52
C VAL A 72 7.58 -26.10 -13.20
N SER A 73 7.42 -24.77 -13.26
CA SER A 73 7.59 -23.85 -12.14
C SER A 73 6.69 -24.19 -10.98
N ARG A 74 7.17 -24.00 -9.74
CA ARG A 74 6.36 -24.14 -8.53
C ARG A 74 5.16 -23.17 -8.54
N ARG A 75 4.02 -23.64 -8.02
CA ARG A 75 2.90 -22.73 -7.74
C ARG A 75 3.32 -21.90 -6.53
N PRO A 76 3.01 -20.59 -6.47
CA PRO A 76 3.19 -19.84 -5.25
C PRO A 76 2.45 -20.56 -4.13
N CYS A 77 3.03 -20.60 -2.92
CA CYS A 77 2.32 -21.14 -1.77
C CYS A 77 1.05 -20.32 -1.56
N ALA A 78 -0.09 -20.89 -1.98
CA ALA A 78 -1.39 -20.30 -1.76
C ALA A 78 -1.71 -20.49 -0.27
N GLY A 79 -1.56 -19.41 0.49
CA GLY A 79 -1.85 -19.38 1.91
C GLY A 79 -2.18 -17.95 2.30
N GLY A 80 -3.24 -17.79 3.09
CA GLY A 80 -3.67 -16.48 3.56
C GLY A 80 -5.18 -16.42 3.71
N ARG A 81 -5.63 -15.54 4.60
CA ARG A 81 -7.05 -15.18 4.68
C ARG A 81 -7.38 -14.27 3.49
N PRO A 82 -8.59 -14.38 2.92
CA PRO A 82 -9.04 -13.45 1.90
C PRO A 82 -8.99 -12.01 2.43
N ARG A 83 -8.80 -11.05 1.52
CA ARG A 83 -8.83 -9.62 1.87
C ARG A 83 -10.24 -9.28 2.36
N LYS A 84 -10.30 -8.41 3.37
CA LYS A 84 -11.56 -7.90 3.93
C LYS A 84 -12.12 -6.68 3.19
N TYR A 85 -11.35 -6.15 2.24
CA TYR A 85 -11.66 -4.96 1.47
C TYR A 85 -11.40 -5.24 -0.01
N GLY A 86 -12.22 -4.64 -0.86
CA GLY A 86 -12.11 -4.65 -2.31
C GLY A 86 -11.48 -3.36 -2.84
N ILE A 87 -11.76 -3.08 -4.11
CA ILE A 87 -11.22 -1.92 -4.83
C ILE A 87 -11.95 -0.64 -4.40
N ASP A 88 -13.26 -0.71 -4.26
CA ASP A 88 -14.12 0.42 -3.91
C ASP A 88 -13.74 1.03 -2.56
N GLU A 89 -13.39 0.19 -1.56
CA GLU A 89 -12.97 0.70 -0.26
C GLU A 89 -11.57 1.30 -0.27
N ILE A 90 -10.68 0.81 -1.14
CA ILE A 90 -9.37 1.43 -1.36
C ILE A 90 -9.55 2.82 -1.97
N GLU A 91 -10.44 2.95 -2.96
CA GLU A 91 -10.76 4.23 -3.60
C GLU A 91 -11.42 5.20 -2.62
N PHE A 92 -12.36 4.73 -1.81
CA PHE A 92 -13.00 5.53 -0.77
C PHE A 92 -11.99 6.11 0.22
N VAL A 93 -11.07 5.28 0.73
CA VAL A 93 -9.98 5.75 1.61
C VAL A 93 -9.07 6.75 0.88
N ASN A 94 -8.80 6.54 -0.40
CA ASN A 94 -7.99 7.44 -1.20
C ASN A 94 -8.63 8.82 -1.33
N VAL A 95 -9.94 8.89 -1.61
CA VAL A 95 -10.69 10.16 -1.70
C VAL A 95 -10.63 10.90 -0.37
N LEU A 96 -10.98 10.23 0.73
CA LEU A 96 -10.99 10.85 2.05
C LEU A 96 -9.61 11.36 2.48
N LYS A 97 -8.55 10.59 2.20
CA LYS A 97 -7.17 11.03 2.49
C LYS A 97 -6.66 12.13 1.56
N THR A 98 -7.20 12.23 0.36
CA THR A 98 -6.84 13.30 -0.58
C THR A 98 -7.54 14.60 -0.21
N GLU A 99 -8.81 14.55 0.18
CA GLU A 99 -9.56 15.71 0.63
C GLU A 99 -9.06 16.24 1.98
N ARG A 100 -8.83 15.33 2.92
CA ARG A 100 -8.35 15.66 4.27
C ARG A 100 -7.25 14.69 4.73
N PRO A 101 -5.98 15.01 4.44
CA PRO A 101 -4.84 14.18 4.84
C PRO A 101 -4.74 13.89 6.34
N SER A 102 -5.20 14.82 7.18
CA SER A 102 -5.19 14.75 8.64
C SER A 102 -6.19 13.78 9.27
N VAL A 103 -7.15 13.20 8.52
CA VAL A 103 -8.20 12.36 9.12
C VAL A 103 -7.59 11.19 9.88
N GLU A 104 -8.08 10.94 11.10
CA GLU A 104 -7.60 9.84 11.92
C GLU A 104 -8.00 8.47 11.34
N GLN A 105 -7.18 7.45 11.60
CA GLN A 105 -7.47 6.10 11.11
C GLN A 105 -8.73 5.51 11.75
N ASN A 106 -9.07 5.91 12.98
CA ASN A 106 -10.31 5.51 13.65
C ASN A 106 -11.53 6.05 12.91
N THR A 107 -11.52 7.36 12.60
CA THR A 107 -12.59 8.00 11.83
C THR A 107 -12.73 7.35 10.45
N LEU A 108 -11.63 7.05 9.75
CA LEU A 108 -11.68 6.34 8.47
C LEU A 108 -12.27 4.94 8.59
N ARG A 109 -11.93 4.21 9.66
CA ARG A 109 -12.52 2.90 9.95
C ARG A 109 -14.03 3.01 10.13
N ASP A 110 -14.49 3.97 10.94
CA ASP A 110 -15.91 4.11 11.26
C ASP A 110 -16.70 4.52 10.02
N GLN A 111 -16.16 5.42 9.20
CA GLN A 111 -16.74 5.76 7.90
C GLN A 111 -16.79 4.57 6.94
N LEU A 112 -15.73 3.75 6.88
CA LEU A 112 -15.77 2.53 6.07
C LEU A 112 -16.87 1.58 6.54
N LEU A 113 -17.00 1.33 7.84
CA LEU A 113 -18.05 0.46 8.39
C LEU A 113 -19.46 1.01 8.15
N GLN A 114 -19.60 2.34 8.07
CA GLN A 114 -20.89 2.99 7.83
C GLN A 114 -21.31 2.94 6.35
N TYR A 115 -20.38 3.16 5.42
CA TYR A 115 -20.70 3.38 4.00
C TYR A 115 -20.36 2.18 3.08
N SER A 116 -19.66 1.15 3.58
CA SER A 116 -19.34 -0.05 2.81
C SER A 116 -20.05 -1.30 3.35
N ALA A 117 -20.13 -2.35 2.53
CA ALA A 117 -20.70 -3.64 2.92
C ALA A 117 -19.78 -4.47 3.87
N ILE A 118 -18.70 -3.88 4.40
CA ILE A 118 -17.74 -4.58 5.25
C ILE A 118 -18.31 -4.72 6.67
N SER A 119 -18.46 -5.96 7.15
CA SER A 119 -18.98 -6.25 8.49
C SER A 119 -18.02 -5.90 9.63
N SER A 120 -16.71 -6.05 9.44
CA SER A 120 -15.71 -5.74 10.46
C SER A 120 -14.32 -5.52 9.88
N ILE A 121 -13.73 -4.36 10.19
CA ILE A 121 -12.36 -4.00 9.80
C ILE A 121 -11.58 -3.46 11.00
N SER A 122 -10.29 -3.77 11.08
CA SER A 122 -9.41 -3.21 12.12
C SER A 122 -8.75 -1.91 11.63
N THR A 123 -8.33 -1.06 12.57
CA THR A 123 -7.51 0.14 12.28
C THR A 123 -6.19 -0.23 11.59
N SER A 124 -5.58 -1.35 11.98
CA SER A 124 -4.39 -1.90 11.32
C SER A 124 -4.63 -2.29 9.86
N THR A 125 -5.86 -2.67 9.50
CA THR A 125 -6.22 -2.95 8.10
C THR A 125 -6.30 -1.65 7.31
N VAL A 126 -6.89 -0.59 7.87
CA VAL A 126 -6.89 0.76 7.28
C VAL A 126 -5.46 1.27 7.09
N SER A 127 -4.59 1.11 8.09
CA SER A 127 -3.17 1.47 7.98
C SER A 127 -2.46 0.72 6.83
N ARG A 128 -2.78 -0.56 6.62
CA ARG A 128 -2.26 -1.33 5.48
C ARG A 128 -2.79 -0.83 4.14
N ILE A 129 -4.06 -0.43 4.05
CA ILE A 129 -4.61 0.18 2.83
C ILE A 129 -3.81 1.44 2.50
N ILE A 130 -3.61 2.32 3.48
CA ILE A 130 -2.88 3.58 3.30
C ILE A 130 -1.42 3.34 2.87
N THR A 131 -0.73 2.40 3.51
CA THR A 131 0.72 2.19 3.31
C THR A 131 1.04 1.28 2.12
N ASN A 132 0.33 0.17 1.93
CA ASN A 132 0.63 -0.83 0.91
C ASN A 132 -0.11 -0.54 -0.40
N GLU A 133 -1.41 -0.26 -0.34
CA GLU A 133 -2.25 -0.09 -1.54
C GLU A 133 -2.09 1.33 -2.09
N LEU A 134 -2.26 2.35 -1.24
CA LEU A 134 -2.18 3.77 -1.65
C LEU A 134 -0.75 4.33 -1.68
N LYS A 135 0.22 3.58 -1.13
CA LYS A 135 1.64 3.98 -1.06
C LYS A 135 1.84 5.37 -0.46
N MET A 136 1.00 5.72 0.52
CA MET A 136 1.10 6.99 1.25
C MET A 136 2.05 6.85 2.44
N THR A 137 2.59 8.00 2.85
CA THR A 137 3.54 8.14 3.96
C THR A 137 3.10 9.28 4.86
N TYR A 138 3.45 9.18 6.14
CA TYR A 138 3.12 10.18 7.14
C TYR A 138 4.08 11.37 7.04
N LYS A 139 3.55 12.58 6.86
CA LYS A 139 4.33 13.80 6.60
C LYS A 139 3.71 14.99 7.31
N ARG A 140 4.55 15.99 7.60
CA ARG A 140 4.09 17.26 8.16
C ARG A 140 3.18 17.98 7.16
N ILE A 141 2.06 18.49 7.65
CA ILE A 141 1.04 19.16 6.82
C ILE A 141 1.43 20.62 6.62
N ALA A 142 1.37 21.08 5.36
CA ALA A 142 1.29 22.49 5.04
C ALA A 142 -0.19 22.91 5.04
N HIS A 143 -0.55 23.72 6.04
CA HIS A 143 -1.91 24.22 6.20
C HIS A 143 -2.08 25.51 5.42
N TYR A 144 -3.01 25.53 4.46
CA TYR A 144 -3.41 26.75 3.78
C TYR A 144 -4.88 27.05 4.02
N LYS A 145 -5.21 28.34 4.14
CA LYS A 145 -6.60 28.78 4.22
C LYS A 145 -7.17 28.95 2.83
N LYS A 146 -8.34 28.34 2.57
CA LYS A 146 -9.04 28.43 1.28
C LYS A 146 -9.26 29.89 0.85
N ASN A 147 -9.54 30.77 1.81
CA ASN A 147 -9.76 32.20 1.56
C ASN A 147 -8.53 32.91 0.95
N ARG A 148 -7.31 32.40 1.16
CA ARG A 148 -6.07 32.99 0.59
C ARG A 148 -6.07 32.95 -0.94
N PHE A 149 -6.68 31.93 -1.54
CA PHE A 149 -6.62 31.67 -2.99
C PHE A 149 -7.87 32.16 -3.73
N THR A 150 -8.65 33.08 -3.16
CA THR A 150 -9.75 33.71 -3.90
C THR A 150 -9.19 34.71 -4.91
N VAL A 151 -9.87 34.86 -6.05
CA VAL A 151 -9.43 35.79 -7.13
C VAL A 151 -9.21 37.20 -6.58
N ARG A 152 -10.14 37.69 -5.75
CA ARG A 152 -10.05 39.00 -5.11
C ARG A 152 -8.79 39.14 -4.24
N ASN A 153 -8.49 38.13 -3.40
CA ASN A 153 -7.34 38.20 -2.51
C ASN A 153 -6.03 38.07 -3.28
N LEU A 154 -5.99 37.25 -4.34
CA LEU A 154 -4.83 37.15 -5.23
C LEU A 154 -4.54 38.49 -5.92
N GLN A 155 -5.56 39.14 -6.48
CA GLN A 155 -5.45 40.48 -7.08
C GLN A 155 -4.98 41.51 -6.06
N TYR A 156 -5.59 41.53 -4.87
CA TYR A 156 -5.18 42.42 -3.77
C TYR A 156 -3.71 42.21 -3.39
N THR A 157 -3.28 40.95 -3.22
CA THR A 157 -1.87 40.66 -2.90
C THR A 157 -0.92 41.10 -4.00
N GLN A 158 -1.29 40.94 -5.27
CA GLN A 158 -0.46 41.39 -6.38
C GLN A 158 -0.36 42.92 -6.44
N GLN A 159 -1.49 43.63 -6.25
CA GLN A 159 -1.50 45.09 -6.18
C GLN A 159 -0.66 45.61 -5.02
N PHE A 160 -0.76 44.98 -3.85
CA PHE A 160 0.06 45.30 -2.68
C PHE A 160 1.55 45.09 -2.96
N LEU A 161 1.94 43.97 -3.58
CA LEU A 161 3.34 43.72 -3.96
C LEU A 161 3.86 44.77 -4.93
N ASN A 162 3.07 45.14 -5.94
CA ASN A 162 3.43 46.20 -6.88
C ASN A 162 3.61 47.54 -6.17
N TYR A 163 2.73 47.88 -5.22
CA TYR A 163 2.85 49.10 -4.42
C TYR A 163 4.14 49.10 -3.57
N VAL A 164 4.38 48.04 -2.82
CA VAL A 164 5.55 47.92 -1.93
C VAL A 164 6.86 47.92 -2.71
N SER A 165 6.90 47.29 -3.89
CA SER A 165 8.10 47.25 -4.74
C SER A 165 8.59 48.64 -5.18
N ASN A 166 7.70 49.63 -5.24
CA ASN A 166 8.00 51.00 -5.65
C ASN A 166 8.30 51.94 -4.46
N LYS A 167 8.26 51.44 -3.22
CA LYS A 167 8.50 52.23 -2.01
C LYS A 167 9.90 51.94 -1.47
N ASP A 168 10.52 52.99 -0.93
CA ASP A 168 11.81 52.87 -0.26
C ASP A 168 11.66 52.00 1.02
N PRO A 169 12.40 50.89 1.15
CA PRO A 169 12.31 50.00 2.31
C PRO A 169 12.48 50.70 3.66
N PHE A 170 13.28 51.76 3.73
CA PHE A 170 13.54 52.48 4.99
C PHE A 170 12.35 53.30 5.48
N THR A 171 11.34 53.51 4.64
CA THR A 171 10.11 54.26 5.00
C THR A 171 8.95 53.35 5.42
N LEU A 172 9.08 52.03 5.22
CA LEU A 172 8.03 51.08 5.51
C LEU A 172 8.02 50.71 6.99
N LYS A 173 6.85 50.84 7.62
CA LYS A 173 6.59 50.37 8.99
C LYS A 173 5.62 49.19 8.92
N PHE A 174 6.04 48.05 9.44
CA PHE A 174 5.21 46.86 9.54
C PHE A 174 4.68 46.75 10.96
N MET A 175 3.35 46.69 11.09
CA MET A 175 2.66 46.43 12.35
C MET A 175 1.96 45.10 12.22
N ASP A 176 2.08 44.24 13.23
CA ASP A 176 1.39 42.96 13.28
C ASP A 176 0.69 42.78 14.63
N GLU A 177 -0.48 42.15 14.59
CA GLU A 177 -1.27 41.83 15.78
C GLU A 177 -1.23 40.32 16.02
N MET A 178 -0.85 39.91 17.23
CA MET A 178 -0.82 38.50 17.57
C MET A 178 -2.17 38.07 18.14
N GLY A 179 -2.88 37.21 17.39
CA GLY A 179 -4.07 36.52 17.88
C GLY A 179 -3.71 35.21 18.59
N VAL A 180 -4.13 35.05 19.84
CA VAL A 180 -3.99 33.79 20.59
C VAL A 180 -5.30 33.01 20.52
N LYS A 181 -5.23 31.75 20.07
CA LYS A 181 -6.37 30.83 19.98
C LYS A 181 -6.55 30.07 21.29
N LEU A 182 -7.79 29.96 21.77
CA LEU A 182 -8.10 29.27 23.04
C LEU A 182 -8.34 27.76 22.91
N VAL A 183 -8.48 27.21 21.69
CA VAL A 183 -8.93 25.82 21.50
C VAL A 183 -8.01 25.02 20.56
N ASP A 184 -7.93 23.73 20.91
CA ASP A 184 -7.22 22.56 20.40
C ASP A 184 -6.32 22.64 19.15
N GLY A 185 -5.15 22.01 19.32
CA GLY A 185 -4.10 21.90 18.34
C GLY A 185 -4.58 21.31 17.02
N GLN A 186 -4.26 22.00 15.93
CA GLN A 186 -4.47 21.46 14.59
C GLN A 186 -3.53 20.27 14.37
N PRO A 187 -3.99 19.21 13.66
CA PRO A 187 -3.15 18.08 13.34
C PRO A 187 -1.91 18.54 12.56
N VAL A 188 -0.73 18.22 13.07
CA VAL A 188 0.55 18.64 12.48
C VAL A 188 0.96 17.72 11.32
N TYR A 189 0.43 16.49 11.30
CA TYR A 189 0.83 15.45 10.38
C TYR A 189 -0.38 14.81 9.70
N GLY A 190 -0.16 14.34 8.47
CA GLY A 190 -1.15 13.71 7.63
C GLY A 190 -0.49 12.74 6.66
N HIS A 191 -1.29 12.11 5.81
CA HIS A 191 -0.79 11.14 4.84
C HIS A 191 -0.77 11.72 3.42
N SER A 192 0.34 11.55 2.72
CA SER A 192 0.48 11.94 1.31
C SER A 192 1.33 10.91 0.58
N ARG A 193 1.19 10.83 -0.75
CA ARG A 193 1.94 9.88 -1.59
C ARG A 193 3.45 10.07 -1.41
N LYS A 194 4.22 9.00 -1.62
CA LYS A 194 5.70 9.09 -1.61
C LYS A 194 6.14 10.13 -2.66
N GLY A 195 7.08 11.00 -2.28
CA GLY A 195 7.57 12.09 -3.13
C GLY A 195 6.74 13.39 -3.15
N THR A 196 5.47 13.40 -2.72
CA THR A 196 4.62 14.60 -2.76
C THR A 196 4.51 15.32 -1.41
N PRO A 197 4.40 16.66 -1.35
CA PRO A 197 4.11 17.33 -0.09
C PRO A 197 2.73 16.92 0.46
N CYS A 198 2.54 17.06 1.77
CA CYS A 198 1.24 16.87 2.41
C CYS A 198 0.63 18.26 2.61
N VAL A 199 -0.47 18.51 1.90
CA VAL A 199 -1.11 19.83 1.86
C VAL A 199 -2.56 19.66 2.25
N GLU A 200 -3.02 20.48 3.18
CA GLU A 200 -4.42 20.50 3.60
C GLU A 200 -4.97 21.92 3.49
N ILE A 201 -6.02 22.06 2.69
CA ILE A 201 -6.69 23.35 2.49
C ILE A 201 -7.91 23.38 3.41
N THR A 202 -7.80 24.14 4.49
CA THR A 202 -8.88 24.27 5.47
C THR A 202 -9.70 25.53 5.20
N ARG A 203 -11.00 25.47 5.55
CA ARG A 203 -11.80 26.69 5.65
C ARG A 203 -11.30 27.53 6.83
N TYR A 204 -11.59 28.82 6.77
CA TYR A 204 -11.39 29.67 7.95
C TYR A 204 -12.41 29.25 9.01
N ASP A 205 -11.92 28.94 10.20
CA ASP A 205 -12.76 28.59 11.35
C ASP A 205 -12.69 29.74 12.36
N PRO A 206 -13.80 30.48 12.59
CA PRO A 206 -13.85 31.57 13.54
C PRO A 206 -13.92 31.02 14.97
N HIS A 207 -12.80 30.49 15.48
CA HIS A 207 -12.67 30.25 16.91
C HIS A 207 -12.55 31.58 17.67
N ALA A 208 -12.93 31.57 18.96
CA ALA A 208 -12.67 32.68 19.86
C ALA A 208 -11.15 32.96 19.90
N ASN A 209 -10.77 34.20 19.61
CA ASN A 209 -9.39 34.68 19.63
C ASN A 209 -9.33 35.91 20.53
N PHE A 210 -8.26 36.05 21.31
CA PHE A 210 -7.91 37.33 21.92
C PHE A 210 -6.77 37.97 21.14
N THR A 211 -6.90 39.25 20.83
CA THR A 211 -5.88 40.04 20.13
C THR A 211 -4.99 40.73 21.15
N ALA A 212 -3.69 40.49 21.10
CA ALA A 212 -2.71 41.25 21.85
C ALA A 212 -1.99 42.23 20.90
N SER A 213 -2.13 43.53 21.17
CA SER A 213 -1.38 44.59 20.47
C SER A 213 -0.08 44.86 21.22
N VAL A 214 1.08 44.63 20.58
CA VAL A 214 2.38 45.01 21.15
C VAL A 214 2.67 46.45 20.75
N ARG A 215 2.48 47.40 21.67
CA ARG A 215 3.00 48.77 21.49
C ARG A 215 4.52 48.73 21.68
N GLN A 216 5.27 48.88 20.60
CA GLN A 216 6.69 49.22 20.68
C GLN A 216 6.80 50.74 20.95
N TRP A 217 7.58 51.10 21.99
CA TRP A 217 7.93 52.48 22.34
C TRP A 217 9.01 53.02 21.39
#